data_AF-W1TY63-F1
#
_entry.id   AF-W1TY63-F1
#
_cell.length_a   1.000
_cell.length_b   1.000
_cell.length_c   1.000
_cell.angle_alpha   90.00
_cell.angle_beta   90.00
_cell.angle_gamma   90.00
#
_symmetry.space_group_name_H-M   'P 1'
#
loop_
_entity.id
_entity.type
_entity.pdbx_description
1 polymer ?
#
loop_
_entity_poly.entity_id
_entity_poly.type
_entity_poly.pdbx_seq_one_letter_code
_entity_poly.pdbx_strand_id
1 'polypeptide(L)' 'RHYFPPYYATPLLRTEVAEEHPEVVDALNELAPLLTDEVMRELNYKVDEERQDPEKVAHEFLASQNLLKK' A
#
# COMPACT_ATOMS: atom_id res chain seq x y z
N ARG A 1 23.57 -12.80 5.07
CA ARG A 1 22.27 -12.35 4.50
C ARG A 1 21.16 -13.03 5.30
N HIS A 2 20.07 -12.32 5.60
CA HIS A 2 19.03 -12.64 6.61
C HIS A 2 19.44 -12.42 8.08
N TYR A 3 20.11 -11.28 8.36
CA TYR A 3 20.43 -10.89 9.74
C TYR A 3 19.19 -10.44 10.51
N PHE A 4 18.21 -9.86 9.82
CA PHE A 4 16.93 -9.47 10.38
C PHE A 4 15.83 -10.42 9.91
N PRO A 5 14.81 -10.68 10.75
CA PRO A 5 13.62 -11.39 10.31
C PRO A 5 12.91 -10.58 9.21
N PRO A 6 12.11 -11.23 8.36
CA PRO A 6 11.32 -10.52 7.37
C PRO A 6 10.25 -9.65 8.03
N TYR A 7 10.11 -8.42 7.54
CA TYR A 7 9.06 -7.48 7.94
C TYR A 7 8.25 -7.09 6.72
N TYR A 8 7.09 -7.74 6.56
CA TYR A 8 6.19 -7.47 5.45
C TYR A 8 5.10 -6.49 5.89
N ALA A 9 4.81 -5.50 5.04
CA ALA A 9 3.59 -4.72 5.18
C ALA A 9 2.42 -5.61 4.78
N THR A 10 1.54 -5.92 5.73
CA THR A 10 0.42 -6.85 5.51
C THR A 10 -0.86 -6.25 6.09
N PRO A 11 -1.91 -6.07 5.27
CA PRO A 11 -3.23 -5.68 5.77
C PRO A 11 -3.78 -6.73 6.74
N LEU A 12 -4.37 -6.29 7.85
CA LEU A 12 -5.03 -7.15 8.81
C LEU A 12 -6.49 -6.71 8.96
N LEU A 13 -7.42 -7.63 8.71
CA LEU A 13 -8.86 -7.38 8.80
C LEU A 13 -9.50 -8.36 9.78
N ARG A 14 -10.62 -7.93 10.38
CA ARG A 14 -11.51 -8.85 11.10
C ARG A 14 -12.17 -9.78 10.09
N THR A 15 -12.32 -11.05 10.46
CA THR A 15 -12.94 -12.07 9.59
C THR A 15 -14.32 -11.66 9.14
N GLU A 16 -15.16 -11.15 10.05
CA GLU A 16 -16.54 -10.77 9.72
C GLU A 16 -16.57 -9.67 8.65
N VAL A 17 -15.66 -8.69 8.72
CA VAL A 17 -15.58 -7.60 7.75
C VAL A 17 -15.08 -8.09 6.39
N ALA A 18 -14.11 -9.01 6.38
CA ALA A 18 -13.59 -9.58 5.14
C ALA A 18 -14.64 -10.44 4.41
N GLU A 19 -15.51 -11.13 5.16
CA GLU A 19 -16.62 -11.92 4.61
C GLU A 19 -17.77 -11.04 4.13
N GLU A 20 -18.10 -9.96 4.84
CA GLU A 20 -19.15 -9.00 4.46
C GLU A 20 -18.74 -8.12 3.26
N HIS A 21 -17.44 -7.84 3.11
CA HIS A 21 -16.87 -6.95 2.10
C HIS A 21 -15.73 -7.61 1.30
N PRO A 22 -16.01 -8.66 0.51
CA PRO A 22 -15.00 -9.32 -0.31
C PRO A 22 -14.32 -8.38 -1.31
N GLU A 23 -15.01 -7.33 -1.76
CA GLU A 23 -14.46 -6.32 -2.67
C GLU A 23 -13.26 -5.57 -2.08
N VAL A 24 -13.20 -5.42 -0.75
CA VAL A 24 -12.06 -4.80 -0.08
C VAL A 24 -10.84 -5.73 -0.11
N VAL A 25 -11.07 -7.04 0.07
CA VAL A 25 -10.01 -8.05 -0.02
C VAL A 25 -9.44 -8.09 -1.43
N ASP A 26 -10.30 -8.07 -2.45
CA ASP A 26 -9.89 -8.05 -3.85
C ASP A 26 -9.06 -6.79 -4.17
N ALA A 27 -9.53 -5.61 -3.78
CA ALA A 27 -8.80 -4.35 -3.98
C ALA A 27 -7.44 -4.33 -3.28
N LEU A 28 -7.34 -4.87 -2.07
CA LEU A 28 -6.07 -4.98 -1.34
C LEU A 28 -5.10 -5.98 -2.00
N ASN A 29 -5.62 -7.07 -2.56
CA ASN A 29 -4.82 -8.05 -3.29
C ASN A 29 -4.31 -7.50 -4.63
N GLU A 30 -5.08 -6.65 -5.31
CA GLU A 30 -4.62 -5.93 -6.51
C GLU A 30 -3.49 -4.93 -6.17
N LEU A 31 -3.57 -4.27 -5.01
CA LEU A 31 -2.55 -3.34 -4.54
C LEU A 31 -1.25 -4.03 -4.09
N ALA A 32 -1.35 -5.16 -3.40
CA ALA A 32 -0.23 -5.82 -2.72
C ALA A 32 1.04 -6.03 -3.57
N PRO A 33 1.00 -6.55 -4.81
CA PRO A 33 2.22 -6.78 -5.60
C PRO A 33 2.91 -5.48 -6.05
N LEU A 34 2.23 -4.33 -5.99
CA LEU A 34 2.78 -3.05 -6.43
C LEU A 34 3.65 -2.38 -5.36
N LEU A 35 3.44 -2.73 -4.09
CA LEU A 35 4.17 -2.17 -2.94
C LEU A 35 5.49 -2.91 -2.69
N THR A 36 6.39 -2.89 -3.68
CA THR A 36 7.75 -3.43 -3.55
C THR A 36 8.59 -2.59 -2.58
N ASP A 37 9.69 -3.15 -2.06
CA ASP A 37 10.63 -2.42 -1.18
C ASP A 37 11.13 -1.11 -1.79
N GLU A 38 11.34 -1.08 -3.10
CA GLU A 38 11.77 0.10 -3.84
C GLU A 38 10.68 1.16 -3.89
N VAL A 39 9.46 0.76 -4.28
CA VAL A 39 8.29 1.65 -4.32
C VAL A 39 8.00 2.21 -2.93
N MET A 40 7.96 1.37 -1.90
CA MET A 40 7.71 1.82 -0.53
C MET A 40 8.75 2.81 -0.03
N ARG A 41 10.03 2.61 -0.38
CA ARG A 41 11.10 3.55 -0.02
C ARG A 41 10.91 4.91 -0.69
N GLU A 42 10.51 4.92 -1.97
CA GLU A 42 10.21 6.17 -2.69
C GLU A 42 8.99 6.89 -2.12
N LEU A 43 7.92 6.16 -1.81
CA LEU A 43 6.71 6.75 -1.21
C LEU A 43 7.01 7.36 0.17
N ASN A 44 7.76 6.65 1.01
CA ASN A 44 8.17 7.17 2.32
C ASN A 44 9.09 8.39 2.18
N TYR A 45 10.02 8.40 1.21
CA TYR A 45 10.89 9.56 0.96
C TYR A 45 10.08 10.83 0.63
N LYS A 46 9.05 10.72 -0.21
CA LYS A 46 8.16 11.86 -0.54
C LYS A 46 7.47 12.42 0.71
N VAL A 47 7.09 11.57 1.65
CA VAL A 47 6.42 11.99 2.88
C VAL A 47 7.40 12.55 3.90
N ASP A 48 8.46 11.80 4.22
CA ASP A 48 9.35 12.11 5.34
C ASP A 48 10.35 13.23 5.02
N GLU A 49 10.97 13.17 3.84
CA GLU A 49 12.00 14.11 3.41
C GLU A 49 11.41 15.29 2.62
N GLU A 50 10.55 15.02 1.63
CA GLU A 50 9.94 16.08 0.82
C GLU A 50 8.71 16.73 1.48
N ARG A 51 8.27 16.20 2.63
CA ARG A 51 7.13 16.73 3.42
C ARG A 51 5.84 16.82 2.63
N GLN A 52 5.65 15.94 1.65
CA GLN A 52 4.38 15.83 0.95
C GLN A 52 3.31 15.23 1.86
N ASP A 53 2.06 15.64 1.64
CA ASP A 53 0.93 15.09 2.37
C ASP A 53 0.74 13.59 2.05
N PRO A 54 0.65 12.70 3.05
CA PRO A 54 0.53 11.26 2.83
C PRO A 54 -0.71 10.86 2.04
N GLU A 55 -1.85 11.53 2.23
CA GLU A 55 -3.08 11.24 1.50
C GLU A 55 -2.89 11.57 0.01
N LYS A 56 -2.28 12.71 -0.29
CA LYS A 56 -1.93 13.09 -1.66
C LYS A 56 -0.98 12.08 -2.31
N VAL A 57 0.09 11.69 -1.63
CA VAL A 57 1.07 10.72 -2.15
C VAL A 57 0.41 9.37 -2.44
N ALA A 58 -0.43 8.89 -1.53
CA ALA A 58 -1.18 7.64 -1.72
C ALA A 58 -2.15 7.73 -2.90
N HIS A 59 -2.92 8.82 -3.00
CA HIS A 59 -3.86 9.03 -4.09
C HIS A 59 -3.17 9.08 -5.45
N GLU A 60 -2.09 9.85 -5.58
CA GLU A 60 -1.30 9.94 -6.82
C GLU A 60 -0.68 8.59 -7.19
N PHE A 61 -0.18 7.84 -6.22
CA PHE A 61 0.33 6.48 -6.46
C PHE A 61 -0.77 5.57 -7.01
N LEU A 62 -1.91 5.47 -6.34
CA LEU A 62 -3.02 4.62 -6.78
C LEU A 62 -3.56 5.03 -8.16
N ALA A 63 -3.64 6.34 -8.44
CA ALA A 63 -4.02 6.84 -9.76
C ALA A 63 -2.97 6.50 -10.84
N SER A 64 -1.68 6.54 -10.51
CA SER A 64 -0.59 6.16 -11.44
C SER A 64 -0.61 4.66 -11.79
N GLN A 65 -1.10 3.82 -10.88
CA GLN A 65 -1.24 2.38 -11.06
C GLN A 65 -2.60 1.99 -11.69
N ASN A 66 -3.44 2.97 -12.05
CA ASN A 66 -4.80 2.76 -12.55
C ASN A 66 -5.75 2.07 -11.57
N LEU A 67 -5.45 2.11 -10.26
CA LEU A 67 -6.32 1.60 -9.19
C LEU A 67 -7.35 2.62 -8.74
N LEU A 68 -7.15 3.90 -9.05
CA LEU A 68 -8.10 4.98 -8.83
C LEU A 68 -8.22 5.85 -10.08
N LYS A 69 -9.42 6.40 -10.30
CA LYS A 69 -9.63 7.41 -11.35
C LYS A 69 -9.04 8.74 -10.89
N LYS A 70 -8.48 9.50 -11.83
CA LYS A 70 -7.99 10.87 -11.61
C LYS A 70 -9.13 11.84 -11.34
#